data_AF-A0A3C1CAK2-F1
#
_entry.id   AF-A0A3C1CAK2-F1
#
_cell.length_a   1.000
_cell.length_b   1.000
_cell.length_c   1.000
_cell.angle_alpha   90.00
_cell.angle_beta   90.00
_cell.angle_gamma   90.00
#
_symmetry.space_group_name_H-M   'P 1'
#
loop_
_entity.id
_entity.type
_entity.pdbx_description
1 polymer ?
#
loop_
_entity_poly.entity_id
_entity_poly.type
_entity_poly.pdbx_seq_one_letter_code
_entity_poly.pdbx_strand_id
1 'polypeptide(L)'
;TQPANQTTCVGSNTTFTVASTGTYQWQVNTGTGFSNISGATSASYTVTGATVAMSGNTYRCIVAGQCGSTTSSAATLTVNTLPSIATQPTNVAQCTGTSVSFSVGATGSAITYQWQVSTDGGTNYADITGANAATYTIASTVLSQNNNRYRCVVSGACAPAATSTAAVLTLSAAPSITSNPVASASICEFGSTSFVVAATTPVGTLTYQWQASANGGTTWASVNGATTTTFSQTNVPATQNGYLFRAAVTTSCGTIYSTNVALTVNTYPNITSFNPVSDVCLSDRPLTLSAAPAGGTFSGSGVSGTTFNPRTAGLGAKTITYTASNAGCQSTATRTIIVDQCAERQIPLPNPASLTLYPNPNTGLFGVRVNTDLYTRFSVKVYNNLGQLIRTVEINNVYYGQVVNMDMTQLPAGTYHLLFVNDEQSPAVSRTISMVVYK
;
A
#
# COMPACT_ATOMS: atom_id res chain seq x y z
N THR A 1 -27.22 15.46 -87.73
CA THR A 1 -26.65 14.61 -86.66
C THR A 1 -27.76 14.08 -85.79
N GLN A 2 -27.61 12.86 -85.29
CA GLN A 2 -28.54 12.24 -84.34
C GLN A 2 -28.26 12.78 -82.91
N PRO A 3 -29.25 12.78 -82.01
CA PRO A 3 -28.99 13.13 -80.62
C PRO A 3 -28.14 12.05 -79.95
N ALA A 4 -27.17 12.47 -79.13
CA ALA A 4 -26.35 11.58 -78.32
C ALA A 4 -26.92 11.47 -76.90
N ASN A 5 -26.68 10.32 -76.24
CA ASN A 5 -27.00 10.13 -74.83
C ASN A 5 -26.38 11.25 -73.98
N GLN A 6 -27.12 11.72 -72.99
CA GLN A 6 -26.66 12.76 -72.07
C GLN A 6 -26.55 12.21 -70.66
N THR A 7 -25.50 12.62 -69.95
CA THR A 7 -25.33 12.36 -68.52
C THR A 7 -25.20 13.69 -67.81
N THR A 8 -25.96 13.90 -66.74
CA THR A 8 -25.92 15.15 -65.96
C THR A 8 -26.15 14.86 -64.48
N CYS A 9 -25.88 15.84 -63.63
CA CYS A 9 -26.17 15.77 -62.20
C CYS A 9 -27.60 16.19 -61.89
N VAL A 10 -28.16 15.66 -60.80
CA VAL A 10 -29.46 16.12 -60.29
C VAL A 10 -29.44 17.63 -60.08
N GLY A 11 -30.51 18.31 -60.52
CA GLY A 11 -30.65 19.76 -60.51
C GLY A 11 -29.92 20.51 -61.63
N SER A 12 -29.05 19.85 -62.41
CA SER A 12 -28.36 20.47 -63.53
C SER A 12 -29.19 20.44 -64.81
N ASN A 13 -28.81 21.29 -65.76
CA ASN A 13 -29.40 21.31 -67.10
C ASN A 13 -28.57 20.43 -68.05
N THR A 14 -29.21 19.89 -69.09
CA THR A 14 -28.51 19.22 -70.19
C THR A 14 -29.29 19.34 -71.49
N THR A 15 -28.60 19.30 -72.63
CA THR A 15 -29.19 19.61 -73.94
C THR A 15 -28.97 18.48 -74.92
N PHE A 16 -30.06 18.02 -75.53
CA PHE A 16 -30.04 17.16 -76.71
C PHE A 16 -30.08 18.04 -77.96
N THR A 17 -29.32 17.66 -78.99
CA THR A 17 -29.25 18.41 -80.26
C THR A 17 -29.44 17.48 -81.45
N VAL A 18 -30.08 18.00 -82.49
CA VAL A 18 -30.10 17.42 -83.84
C VAL A 18 -29.62 18.46 -84.83
N ALA A 19 -28.92 18.01 -85.87
CA ALA A 19 -28.56 18.87 -87.00
C ALA A 19 -29.31 18.39 -88.25
N SER A 20 -30.32 19.16 -88.65
CA SER A 20 -31.14 18.98 -89.85
C SER A 20 -31.72 20.33 -90.27
N THR A 21 -32.57 20.37 -91.30
CA THR A 21 -33.39 21.53 -91.67
C THR A 21 -34.84 21.10 -91.73
N GLY A 22 -35.75 21.95 -91.25
CA GLY A 22 -37.18 21.63 -91.16
C GLY A 22 -37.82 22.17 -89.89
N THR A 23 -39.04 21.72 -89.61
CA THR A 23 -39.74 21.96 -88.33
C THR A 23 -39.46 20.82 -87.37
N TYR A 24 -39.16 21.16 -86.12
CA TYR A 24 -38.77 20.19 -85.09
C TYR A 24 -39.93 19.93 -84.13
N GLN A 25 -40.02 18.71 -83.63
CA GLN A 25 -40.84 18.35 -82.49
C GLN A 25 -40.10 17.31 -81.65
N TRP A 26 -39.66 17.70 -80.45
CA TRP A 26 -39.07 16.74 -79.52
C TRP A 26 -40.14 15.90 -78.84
N GLN A 27 -39.79 14.64 -78.60
CA GLN A 27 -40.60 13.66 -77.88
C GLN A 27 -39.79 13.03 -76.75
N VAL A 28 -40.46 12.71 -75.66
CA VAL A 28 -39.88 11.98 -74.51
C VAL A 28 -40.63 10.66 -74.32
N ASN A 29 -39.90 9.63 -73.92
CA ASN A 29 -40.45 8.38 -73.44
C ASN A 29 -39.99 8.15 -71.99
N THR A 30 -40.97 8.11 -71.09
CA THR A 30 -40.80 7.89 -69.65
C THR A 30 -41.11 6.46 -69.23
N GLY A 31 -41.13 5.51 -70.18
CA GLY A 31 -41.45 4.10 -69.99
C GLY A 31 -42.78 3.64 -70.57
N THR A 32 -43.64 4.57 -71.04
CA THR A 32 -44.98 4.29 -71.57
C THR A 32 -45.14 4.59 -73.06
N GLY A 33 -44.03 4.91 -73.75
CA GLY A 33 -44.01 5.32 -75.16
C GLY A 33 -43.67 6.79 -75.35
N PHE A 34 -43.48 7.20 -76.60
CA PHE A 34 -43.09 8.57 -76.92
C PHE A 34 -44.29 9.52 -76.98
N SER A 35 -44.20 10.63 -76.26
CA SER A 35 -45.16 11.74 -76.29
C SER A 35 -44.48 13.06 -76.62
N ASN A 36 -45.20 13.99 -77.25
CA ASN A 36 -44.67 15.29 -77.64
C ASN A 36 -44.36 16.15 -76.40
N ILE A 37 -43.18 16.75 -76.38
CA ILE A 37 -42.82 17.75 -75.39
C ILE A 37 -43.36 19.10 -75.87
N SER A 38 -44.27 19.68 -75.09
CA SER A 38 -44.91 20.96 -75.44
C SER A 38 -43.87 22.07 -75.62
N GLY A 39 -43.98 22.82 -76.74
CA GLY A 39 -43.10 23.96 -77.05
C GLY A 39 -41.67 23.60 -77.49
N ALA A 40 -41.28 22.33 -77.50
CA ALA A 40 -39.94 21.91 -77.87
C ALA A 40 -39.78 21.77 -79.40
N THR A 41 -39.74 22.92 -80.09
CA THR A 41 -39.75 23.03 -81.57
C THR A 41 -38.44 23.57 -82.17
N SER A 42 -37.36 23.57 -81.38
CA SER A 42 -36.02 23.98 -81.83
C SER A 42 -35.14 22.78 -82.19
N ALA A 43 -34.04 23.03 -82.91
CA ALA A 43 -33.02 22.02 -83.23
C ALA A 43 -32.34 21.42 -81.98
N SER A 44 -32.52 22.06 -80.82
CA SER A 44 -32.09 21.56 -79.52
C SER A 44 -33.25 21.53 -78.53
N TYR A 45 -33.15 20.63 -77.55
CA TYR A 45 -34.03 20.57 -76.40
C TYR A 45 -33.22 20.45 -75.12
N THR A 46 -33.45 21.39 -74.20
CA THR A 46 -32.77 21.43 -72.91
C THR A 46 -33.71 20.91 -71.83
N VAL A 47 -33.28 19.87 -71.14
CA VAL A 47 -33.85 19.45 -69.86
C VAL A 47 -33.32 20.39 -68.80
N THR A 48 -34.19 21.13 -68.12
CA THR A 48 -33.83 22.03 -67.02
C THR A 48 -34.10 21.37 -65.68
N GLY A 49 -33.16 21.50 -64.73
CA GLY A 49 -33.32 20.97 -63.38
C GLY A 49 -33.57 19.46 -63.34
N ALA A 50 -32.70 18.68 -63.98
CA ALA A 50 -32.90 17.23 -64.13
C ALA A 50 -33.14 16.55 -62.77
N THR A 51 -34.20 15.75 -62.65
CA THR A 51 -34.50 15.01 -61.41
C THR A 51 -34.13 13.54 -61.55
N VAL A 52 -33.94 12.84 -60.42
CA VAL A 52 -33.60 11.40 -60.44
C VAL A 52 -34.67 10.57 -61.17
N ALA A 53 -35.94 10.97 -61.06
CA ALA A 53 -37.05 10.32 -61.76
C ALA A 53 -36.98 10.45 -63.29
N MET A 54 -36.18 11.40 -63.81
CA MET A 54 -35.94 11.54 -65.25
C MET A 54 -34.82 10.62 -65.76
N SER A 55 -34.04 9.99 -64.88
CA SER A 55 -32.99 9.07 -65.28
C SER A 55 -33.58 7.84 -65.97
N GLY A 56 -33.03 7.48 -67.14
CA GLY A 56 -33.56 6.42 -68.00
C GLY A 56 -34.59 6.91 -69.03
N ASN A 57 -35.09 8.14 -68.92
CA ASN A 57 -35.94 8.71 -69.97
C ASN A 57 -35.17 8.77 -71.29
N THR A 58 -35.87 8.51 -72.40
CA THR A 58 -35.29 8.63 -73.74
C THR A 58 -35.93 9.75 -74.54
N TYR A 59 -35.13 10.47 -75.29
CA TYR A 59 -35.51 11.67 -76.05
C TYR A 59 -35.21 11.46 -77.53
N ARG A 60 -36.16 11.82 -78.39
CA ARG A 60 -35.98 11.80 -79.85
C ARG A 60 -36.62 13.03 -80.47
N CYS A 61 -36.20 13.41 -81.66
CA CYS A 61 -36.77 14.52 -82.41
C CYS A 61 -37.43 14.00 -83.69
N ILE A 62 -38.63 14.47 -83.98
CA ILE A 62 -39.24 14.34 -85.30
C ILE A 62 -38.93 15.63 -86.06
N VAL A 63 -38.38 15.47 -87.27
CA VAL A 63 -38.09 16.58 -88.18
C VAL A 63 -38.98 16.45 -89.39
N ALA A 64 -39.81 17.46 -89.65
CA ALA A 64 -40.69 17.51 -90.81
C ALA A 64 -40.18 18.54 -91.84
N GLY A 65 -40.24 18.15 -93.11
CA GLY A 65 -39.97 18.99 -94.26
C GLY A 65 -41.13 18.96 -95.25
N GLN A 66 -40.94 19.56 -96.42
CA GLN A 66 -41.99 19.66 -97.45
C GLN A 66 -42.48 18.30 -97.96
N CYS A 67 -41.65 17.26 -97.90
CA CYS A 67 -41.93 15.93 -98.46
C CYS A 67 -42.24 14.85 -97.41
N GLY A 68 -42.46 15.21 -96.14
CA GLY A 68 -42.74 14.25 -95.06
C GLY A 68 -41.90 14.49 -93.81
N SER A 69 -41.82 13.49 -92.94
CA SER A 69 -41.06 13.58 -91.68
C SER A 69 -40.12 12.38 -91.48
N THR A 70 -39.06 12.60 -90.70
CA THR A 70 -38.13 11.55 -90.26
C THR A 70 -37.95 11.65 -88.75
N THR A 71 -37.84 10.50 -88.09
CA THR A 71 -37.62 10.42 -86.64
C THR A 71 -36.15 10.12 -86.35
N SER A 72 -35.55 10.87 -85.43
CA SER A 72 -34.19 10.61 -84.98
C SER A 72 -34.07 9.28 -84.22
N SER A 73 -32.84 8.80 -84.00
CA SER A 73 -32.60 7.81 -82.96
C SER A 73 -32.97 8.37 -81.58
N ALA A 74 -33.30 7.50 -80.64
CA ALA A 74 -33.57 7.89 -79.27
C ALA A 74 -32.26 7.97 -78.46
N ALA A 75 -32.10 9.05 -77.69
CA ALA A 75 -30.98 9.28 -76.80
C ALA A 75 -31.45 9.21 -75.34
N THR A 76 -30.70 8.53 -74.47
CA THR A 76 -31.04 8.34 -73.06
C THR A 76 -30.49 9.49 -72.21
N LEU A 77 -31.26 9.93 -71.23
CA LEU A 77 -30.81 10.80 -70.14
C LEU A 77 -30.41 9.95 -68.92
N THR A 78 -29.18 10.10 -68.45
CA THR A 78 -28.73 9.55 -67.16
C THR A 78 -28.56 10.70 -66.16
N VAL A 79 -29.26 10.63 -65.03
CA VAL A 79 -29.16 11.63 -63.95
C VAL A 79 -28.43 11.03 -62.76
N ASN A 80 -27.25 11.56 -62.46
CA ASN A 80 -26.41 11.13 -61.35
C ASN A 80 -26.79 11.85 -60.05
N THR A 81 -26.70 11.15 -58.93
CA THR A 81 -26.96 11.70 -57.59
C THR A 81 -25.67 12.14 -56.90
N LEU A 82 -25.77 13.18 -56.07
CA LEU A 82 -24.65 13.65 -55.26
C LEU A 82 -24.25 12.61 -54.19
N PRO A 83 -22.97 12.54 -53.83
CA PRO A 83 -22.53 11.81 -52.65
C PRO A 83 -23.21 12.32 -51.37
N SER A 84 -23.67 11.40 -50.52
CA SER A 84 -24.23 11.71 -49.20
C SER A 84 -23.82 10.63 -48.19
N ILE A 85 -23.47 11.03 -46.98
CA ILE A 85 -23.03 10.13 -45.89
C ILE A 85 -24.19 9.98 -44.90
N ALA A 86 -24.78 8.78 -44.87
CA ALA A 86 -25.89 8.42 -43.99
C ALA A 86 -25.41 7.89 -42.62
N THR A 87 -24.25 7.26 -42.56
CA THR A 87 -23.68 6.73 -41.31
C THR A 87 -22.27 7.24 -41.12
N GLN A 88 -22.05 7.90 -39.98
CA GLN A 88 -20.77 8.49 -39.59
C GLN A 88 -19.87 7.46 -38.88
N PRO A 89 -18.54 7.61 -38.93
CA PRO A 89 -17.65 6.79 -38.11
C PRO A 89 -17.78 7.19 -36.63
N THR A 90 -17.58 6.24 -35.73
CA THR A 90 -17.67 6.46 -34.28
C THR A 90 -16.29 6.41 -33.62
N ASN A 91 -16.13 7.11 -32.50
CA ASN A 91 -14.90 7.06 -31.70
C ASN A 91 -14.64 5.63 -31.21
N VAL A 92 -13.37 5.24 -31.17
CA VAL A 92 -12.95 3.90 -30.72
C VAL A 92 -11.92 4.03 -29.62
N ALA A 93 -12.14 3.31 -28.51
CA ALA A 93 -11.18 3.16 -27.43
C ALA A 93 -10.70 1.70 -27.36
N GLN A 94 -9.40 1.47 -27.51
CA GLN A 94 -8.81 0.13 -27.58
C GLN A 94 -7.39 0.09 -27.04
N CYS A 95 -6.84 -1.11 -26.88
CA CYS A 95 -5.46 -1.30 -26.49
C CYS A 95 -4.50 -1.14 -27.67
N THR A 96 -3.28 -0.69 -27.39
CA THR A 96 -2.22 -0.70 -28.41
C THR A 96 -1.97 -2.14 -28.89
N GLY A 97 -1.68 -2.30 -30.19
CA GLY A 97 -1.43 -3.60 -30.81
C GLY A 97 -2.68 -4.36 -31.26
N THR A 98 -3.89 -3.83 -31.04
CA THR A 98 -5.12 -4.45 -31.54
C THR A 98 -5.55 -3.89 -32.90
N SER A 99 -6.39 -4.63 -33.62
CA SER A 99 -7.03 -4.15 -34.85
C SER A 99 -8.20 -3.23 -34.54
N VAL A 100 -8.37 -2.16 -35.32
CA VAL A 100 -9.49 -1.20 -35.23
C VAL A 100 -10.01 -0.87 -36.62
N SER A 101 -11.33 -0.69 -36.75
CA SER A 101 -11.96 -0.27 -38.01
C SER A 101 -12.85 0.96 -37.81
N PHE A 102 -12.85 1.84 -38.81
CA PHE A 102 -13.78 2.96 -38.96
C PHE A 102 -14.58 2.77 -40.24
N SER A 103 -15.89 3.00 -40.22
CA SER A 103 -16.77 2.77 -41.36
C SER A 103 -17.69 3.96 -41.62
N VAL A 104 -17.98 4.21 -42.89
CA VAL A 104 -19.04 5.13 -43.34
C VAL A 104 -20.07 4.39 -44.18
N GLY A 105 -21.35 4.78 -44.02
CA GLY A 105 -22.42 4.40 -44.93
C GLY A 105 -22.71 5.58 -45.85
N ALA A 106 -22.56 5.42 -47.16
CA ALA A 106 -22.74 6.51 -48.12
C ALA A 106 -23.54 6.07 -49.37
N THR A 107 -24.22 7.02 -49.99
CA THR A 107 -25.03 6.86 -51.20
C THR A 107 -24.61 7.88 -52.26
N GLY A 108 -24.83 7.58 -53.53
CA GLY A 108 -24.53 8.47 -54.65
C GLY A 108 -24.21 7.68 -55.92
N SER A 109 -24.11 8.36 -57.06
CA SER A 109 -23.70 7.72 -58.32
C SER A 109 -22.18 7.62 -58.41
N ALA A 110 -21.67 6.41 -58.66
CA ALA A 110 -20.24 6.11 -58.83
C ALA A 110 -19.35 6.68 -57.70
N ILE A 111 -19.74 6.45 -56.45
CA ILE A 111 -19.02 6.98 -55.30
C ILE A 111 -17.66 6.31 -55.08
N THR A 112 -16.70 7.09 -54.60
CA THR A 112 -15.35 6.64 -54.20
C THR A 112 -15.03 7.18 -52.82
N TYR A 113 -14.25 6.44 -52.06
CA TYR A 113 -13.86 6.81 -50.69
C TYR A 113 -12.40 7.25 -50.65
N GLN A 114 -12.07 8.20 -49.77
CA GLN A 114 -10.71 8.53 -49.38
C GLN A 114 -10.72 8.82 -47.89
N TRP A 115 -10.12 7.92 -47.10
CA TRP A 115 -9.93 8.18 -45.67
C TRP A 115 -8.79 9.15 -45.46
N GLN A 116 -8.96 10.01 -44.46
CA GLN A 116 -8.00 11.00 -44.03
C GLN A 116 -7.74 10.88 -42.54
N VAL A 117 -6.52 11.17 -42.13
CA VAL A 117 -6.10 11.20 -40.73
C VAL A 117 -5.66 12.61 -40.34
N SER A 118 -6.01 13.00 -39.13
CA SER A 118 -5.47 14.16 -38.45
C SER A 118 -4.69 13.72 -37.22
N THR A 119 -3.47 14.24 -37.08
CA THR A 119 -2.56 14.01 -35.94
C THR A 119 -2.43 15.26 -35.06
N ASP A 120 -3.12 16.34 -35.41
CA ASP A 120 -2.99 17.68 -34.80
C ASP A 120 -4.29 18.13 -34.14
N GLY A 121 -5.10 17.18 -33.65
CA GLY A 121 -6.34 17.51 -32.99
C GLY A 121 -7.38 18.10 -33.95
N GLY A 122 -7.42 17.60 -35.19
CA GLY A 122 -8.46 17.90 -36.17
C GLY A 122 -8.26 19.17 -36.99
N THR A 123 -7.09 19.80 -36.93
CA THR A 123 -6.81 21.04 -37.67
C THR A 123 -6.49 20.74 -39.14
N ASN A 124 -5.59 19.79 -39.39
CA ASN A 124 -5.23 19.35 -40.73
C ASN A 124 -5.53 17.87 -40.91
N TYR A 125 -5.90 17.50 -42.14
CA TYR A 125 -6.19 16.13 -42.53
C TYR A 125 -5.38 15.76 -43.76
N ALA A 126 -4.63 14.67 -43.66
CA ALA A 126 -3.86 14.09 -44.75
C ALA A 126 -4.52 12.81 -45.25
N ASP A 127 -4.46 12.57 -46.56
CA ASP A 127 -4.98 11.35 -47.17
C ASP A 127 -4.18 10.12 -46.71
N ILE A 128 -4.90 9.06 -46.35
CA ILE A 128 -4.31 7.76 -46.04
C ILE A 128 -4.19 6.98 -47.34
N THR A 129 -2.97 6.69 -47.76
CA THR A 129 -2.70 5.98 -49.01
C THR A 129 -3.39 4.61 -49.04
N GLY A 130 -4.13 4.34 -50.12
CA GLY A 130 -4.82 3.07 -50.34
C GLY A 130 -6.10 2.86 -49.52
N ALA A 131 -6.46 3.78 -48.63
CA ALA A 131 -7.69 3.69 -47.85
C ALA A 131 -8.91 4.20 -48.64
N ASN A 132 -9.34 3.40 -49.62
CA ASN A 132 -10.35 3.77 -50.63
C ASN A 132 -11.64 2.94 -50.57
N ALA A 133 -11.88 2.24 -49.46
CA ALA A 133 -13.09 1.49 -49.20
C ALA A 133 -14.01 2.20 -48.18
N ALA A 134 -15.28 1.78 -48.11
CA ALA A 134 -16.25 2.28 -47.13
C ALA A 134 -15.82 2.04 -45.67
N THR A 135 -14.91 1.10 -45.43
CA THR A 135 -14.29 0.81 -44.13
C THR A 135 -12.78 0.92 -44.21
N TYR A 136 -12.18 1.66 -43.29
CA TYR A 136 -10.73 1.71 -43.09
C TYR A 136 -10.36 0.90 -41.85
N THR A 137 -9.41 -0.01 -41.99
CA THR A 137 -8.95 -0.88 -40.90
C THR A 137 -7.47 -0.65 -40.64
N ILE A 138 -7.13 -0.41 -39.38
CA ILE A 138 -5.78 -0.40 -38.85
C ILE A 138 -5.54 -1.78 -38.25
N ALA A 139 -4.71 -2.61 -38.90
CA ALA A 139 -4.50 -4.00 -38.48
C ALA A 139 -3.87 -4.15 -37.09
N SER A 140 -2.99 -3.22 -36.71
CA SER A 140 -2.35 -3.17 -35.40
C SER A 140 -2.06 -1.71 -35.04
N THR A 141 -2.68 -1.22 -33.98
CA THR A 141 -2.49 0.16 -33.51
C THR A 141 -1.13 0.36 -32.84
N VAL A 142 -0.57 1.56 -32.95
CA VAL A 142 0.68 1.97 -32.30
C VAL A 142 0.48 3.24 -31.49
N LEU A 143 1.28 3.43 -30.44
CA LEU A 143 1.11 4.53 -29.47
C LEU A 143 1.07 5.93 -30.09
N SER A 144 1.83 6.18 -31.16
CA SER A 144 1.84 7.47 -31.86
C SER A 144 0.50 7.81 -32.53
N GLN A 145 -0.43 6.86 -32.62
CA GLN A 145 -1.77 7.07 -33.16
C GLN A 145 -2.79 7.47 -32.09
N ASN A 146 -2.40 7.55 -30.82
CA ASN A 146 -3.30 7.95 -29.76
C ASN A 146 -3.81 9.39 -29.99
N ASN A 147 -5.13 9.57 -29.90
CA ASN A 147 -5.86 10.81 -30.20
C ASN A 147 -5.88 11.25 -31.67
N ASN A 148 -5.37 10.43 -32.60
CA ASN A 148 -5.57 10.67 -34.02
C ASN A 148 -7.06 10.64 -34.36
N ARG A 149 -7.45 11.44 -35.37
CA ARG A 149 -8.83 11.50 -35.84
C ARG A 149 -8.94 11.06 -37.28
N TYR A 150 -9.92 10.23 -37.57
CA TYR A 150 -10.13 9.62 -38.87
C TYR A 150 -11.47 10.10 -39.45
N ARG A 151 -11.45 10.60 -40.68
CA ARG A 151 -12.65 10.98 -41.43
C ARG A 151 -12.57 10.44 -42.85
N CYS A 152 -13.71 10.34 -43.52
CA CYS A 152 -13.77 9.92 -44.91
C CYS A 152 -14.31 11.05 -45.79
N VAL A 153 -13.66 11.30 -46.91
CA VAL A 153 -14.19 12.10 -48.02
C VAL A 153 -14.81 11.12 -49.02
N VAL A 154 -16.08 11.34 -49.37
CA VAL A 154 -16.83 10.56 -50.34
C VAL A 154 -17.10 11.43 -51.56
N SER A 155 -16.39 11.13 -52.64
CA SER A 155 -16.58 11.76 -53.95
C SER A 155 -17.50 10.90 -54.80
N GLY A 156 -17.98 11.42 -55.93
CA GLY A 156 -18.76 10.64 -56.89
C GLY A 156 -18.86 11.34 -58.23
N ALA A 157 -19.76 10.87 -59.10
CA ALA A 157 -19.95 11.44 -60.44
C ALA A 157 -20.43 12.91 -60.41
N CYS A 158 -20.97 13.36 -59.28
CA CYS A 158 -21.43 14.73 -59.05
C CYS A 158 -20.66 15.39 -57.91
N ALA A 159 -20.33 16.66 -58.08
CA ALA A 159 -19.75 17.51 -57.06
C ALA A 159 -20.85 18.30 -56.31
N PRO A 160 -20.59 18.75 -55.06
CA PRO A 160 -19.38 18.51 -54.26
C PRO A 160 -19.32 17.12 -53.62
N ALA A 161 -18.12 16.73 -53.18
CA ALA A 161 -17.93 15.55 -52.33
C ALA A 161 -18.53 15.78 -50.92
N ALA A 162 -18.97 14.71 -50.27
CA ALA A 162 -19.40 14.72 -48.88
C ALA A 162 -18.22 14.38 -47.96
N THR A 163 -18.07 15.07 -46.83
CA THR A 163 -17.03 14.77 -45.83
C THR A 163 -17.68 14.32 -44.53
N SER A 164 -17.21 13.20 -43.96
CA SER A 164 -17.71 12.66 -42.71
C SER A 164 -17.30 13.53 -41.52
N THR A 165 -17.99 13.37 -40.39
CA THR A 165 -17.43 13.77 -39.10
C THR A 165 -16.18 12.94 -38.80
N ALA A 166 -15.30 13.45 -37.94
CA ALA A 166 -14.09 12.75 -37.57
C ALA A 166 -14.30 11.89 -36.31
N ALA A 167 -13.84 10.65 -36.37
CA ALA A 167 -13.81 9.70 -35.25
C ALA A 167 -12.43 9.69 -34.59
N VAL A 168 -12.38 9.74 -33.26
CA VAL A 168 -11.13 9.71 -32.49
C VAL A 168 -10.74 8.27 -32.15
N LEU A 169 -9.46 7.94 -32.34
CA LEU A 169 -8.84 6.74 -31.78
C LEU A 169 -8.21 7.06 -30.43
N THR A 170 -8.73 6.49 -29.35
CA THR A 170 -8.13 6.58 -28.01
C THR A 170 -7.46 5.26 -27.67
N LEU A 171 -6.16 5.29 -27.42
CA LEU A 171 -5.40 4.11 -27.06
C LEU A 171 -5.17 4.04 -25.56
N SER A 172 -5.07 2.82 -25.04
CA SER A 172 -4.54 2.53 -23.71
C SER A 172 -3.43 1.49 -23.84
N ALA A 173 -2.48 1.52 -22.91
CA ALA A 173 -1.41 0.54 -22.83
C ALA A 173 -1.50 -0.25 -21.52
N ALA A 174 -0.94 -1.46 -21.54
CA ALA A 174 -0.79 -2.25 -20.33
C ALA A 174 0.09 -1.50 -19.31
N PRO A 175 -0.21 -1.62 -18.02
CA PRO A 175 0.64 -1.05 -16.97
C PRO A 175 2.01 -1.75 -16.93
N SER A 176 2.99 -1.07 -16.33
CA SER A 176 4.30 -1.63 -15.97
C SER A 176 4.67 -1.19 -14.56
N ILE A 177 5.09 -2.11 -13.69
CA ILE A 177 5.59 -1.77 -12.36
C ILE A 177 7.04 -1.29 -12.48
N THR A 178 7.35 -0.14 -11.87
CA THR A 178 8.68 0.46 -11.85
C THR A 178 9.35 0.35 -10.49
N SER A 179 8.57 0.20 -9.41
CA SER A 179 9.08 -0.11 -8.07
C SER A 179 8.08 -0.96 -7.30
N ASN A 180 8.58 -2.03 -6.67
CA ASN A 180 7.79 -2.92 -5.85
C ASN A 180 7.73 -2.44 -4.40
N PRO A 181 6.68 -2.82 -3.65
CA PRO A 181 6.65 -2.57 -2.22
C PRO A 181 7.79 -3.31 -1.53
N VAL A 182 8.49 -2.55 -0.70
CA VAL A 182 9.48 -3.09 0.23
C VAL A 182 8.82 -3.36 1.56
N ALA A 183 9.33 -4.38 2.28
CA ALA A 183 8.86 -4.65 3.63
C ALA A 183 9.12 -3.43 4.50
N SER A 184 8.10 -2.99 5.24
CA SER A 184 8.35 -2.14 6.40
C SER A 184 9.27 -2.90 7.35
N ALA A 185 10.18 -2.20 8.03
CA ALA A 185 10.83 -2.77 9.20
C ALA A 185 9.79 -3.42 10.12
N SER A 186 10.15 -4.49 10.82
CA SER A 186 9.23 -5.19 11.72
C SER A 186 8.61 -4.20 12.71
N ILE A 187 7.29 -4.21 12.84
CA ILE A 187 6.55 -3.32 13.75
C ILE A 187 6.18 -4.05 15.03
N CYS A 188 5.94 -3.30 16.10
CA CYS A 188 5.27 -3.84 17.27
C CYS A 188 3.75 -3.88 17.03
N GLU A 189 3.07 -4.80 17.70
CA GLU A 189 1.61 -4.84 17.71
C GLU A 189 1.00 -3.50 18.09
N PHE A 190 -0.12 -3.17 17.46
CA PHE A 190 -0.78 -1.86 17.48
C PHE A 190 0.03 -0.70 16.87
N GLY A 191 1.20 -1.00 16.30
CA GLY A 191 1.98 -0.09 15.49
C GLY A 191 1.31 0.26 14.15
N SER A 192 2.03 1.04 13.35
CA SER A 192 1.60 1.46 12.02
C SER A 192 2.64 1.09 10.96
N THR A 193 2.18 0.80 9.75
CA THR A 193 3.02 0.45 8.61
C THR A 193 2.48 1.06 7.32
N SER A 194 3.34 1.18 6.30
CA SER A 194 2.93 1.53 4.95
C SER A 194 3.74 0.78 3.89
N PHE A 195 3.09 0.53 2.76
CA PHE A 195 3.67 -0.08 1.57
C PHE A 195 3.41 0.83 0.37
N VAL A 196 4.41 1.00 -0.48
CA VAL A 196 4.34 1.88 -1.65
C VAL A 196 4.65 1.08 -2.90
N VAL A 197 3.86 1.28 -3.95
CA VAL A 197 4.13 0.75 -5.29
C VAL A 197 4.28 1.91 -6.27
N ALA A 198 5.20 1.79 -7.22
CA ALA A 198 5.28 2.70 -8.36
C ALA A 198 5.03 1.93 -9.66
N ALA A 199 4.20 2.49 -10.52
CA ALA A 199 3.89 1.94 -11.83
C ALA A 199 3.68 3.07 -12.85
N THR A 200 3.86 2.74 -14.12
CA THR A 200 3.68 3.63 -15.25
C THR A 200 2.82 2.96 -16.32
N THR A 201 2.21 3.77 -17.17
CA THR A 201 1.66 3.33 -18.46
C THR A 201 1.97 4.41 -19.49
N PRO A 202 2.43 4.07 -20.71
CA PRO A 202 2.67 5.07 -21.75
C PRO A 202 1.44 5.90 -22.11
N VAL A 203 0.25 5.30 -22.05
CA VAL A 203 -1.04 5.96 -22.33
C VAL A 203 -2.18 5.25 -21.61
N GLY A 204 -3.14 6.02 -21.12
CA GLY A 204 -4.29 5.54 -20.34
C GLY A 204 -4.17 5.91 -18.87
N THR A 205 -5.13 5.43 -18.08
CA THR A 205 -5.23 5.74 -16.65
C THR A 205 -4.92 4.51 -15.82
N LEU A 206 -4.01 4.63 -14.85
CA LEU A 206 -3.73 3.59 -13.87
C LEU A 206 -4.75 3.65 -12.73
N THR A 207 -5.27 2.50 -12.33
CA THR A 207 -6.01 2.31 -11.08
C THR A 207 -5.29 1.29 -10.21
N TYR A 208 -5.42 1.43 -8.90
CA TYR A 208 -4.74 0.60 -7.92
C TYR A 208 -5.76 -0.08 -7.01
N GLN A 209 -5.46 -1.30 -6.57
CA GLN A 209 -6.18 -1.98 -5.52
C GLN A 209 -5.20 -2.85 -4.74
N TRP A 210 -4.96 -2.53 -3.47
CA TRP A 210 -4.16 -3.40 -2.61
C TRP A 210 -4.94 -4.65 -2.24
N GLN A 211 -4.22 -5.76 -2.19
CA GLN A 211 -4.74 -7.06 -1.79
C GLN A 211 -3.91 -7.61 -0.65
N ALA A 212 -4.55 -8.34 0.25
CA ALA A 212 -3.92 -9.04 1.36
C ALA A 212 -4.15 -10.55 1.23
N SER A 213 -3.20 -11.33 1.75
CA SER A 213 -3.29 -12.78 1.85
C SER A 213 -2.86 -13.23 3.25
N ALA A 214 -3.77 -13.92 3.94
CA ALA A 214 -3.52 -14.49 5.26
C ALA A 214 -2.91 -15.91 5.20
N ASN A 215 -2.86 -16.51 4.01
CA ASN A 215 -2.51 -17.92 3.79
C ASN A 215 -1.30 -18.08 2.87
N GLY A 216 -0.28 -17.24 3.03
CA GLY A 216 0.98 -17.36 2.30
C GLY A 216 0.85 -17.16 0.79
N GLY A 217 -0.18 -16.43 0.33
CA GLY A 217 -0.38 -16.09 -1.07
C GLY A 217 -1.30 -17.03 -1.85
N THR A 218 -1.92 -18.04 -1.22
CA THR A 218 -2.82 -18.97 -1.94
C THR A 218 -4.13 -18.30 -2.34
N THR A 219 -4.69 -17.42 -1.51
CA THR A 219 -5.86 -16.59 -1.87
C THR A 219 -5.63 -15.13 -1.53
N TRP A 220 -6.26 -14.24 -2.29
CA TRP A 220 -6.10 -12.79 -2.16
C TRP A 220 -7.46 -12.11 -2.01
N ALA A 221 -7.56 -11.23 -1.02
CA ALA A 221 -8.74 -10.39 -0.80
C ALA A 221 -8.36 -8.92 -0.99
N SER A 222 -9.25 -8.15 -1.63
CA SER A 222 -9.07 -6.69 -1.75
C SER A 222 -9.16 -6.02 -0.38
N VAL A 223 -8.20 -5.15 -0.09
CA VAL A 223 -8.22 -4.30 1.10
C VAL A 223 -9.13 -3.10 0.82
N ASN A 224 -10.17 -2.95 1.62
CA ASN A 224 -11.19 -1.91 1.40
C ASN A 224 -10.57 -0.50 1.42
N GLY A 225 -10.92 0.34 0.44
CA GLY A 225 -10.46 1.72 0.32
C GLY A 225 -8.98 1.90 -0.07
N ALA A 226 -8.20 0.82 -0.18
CA ALA A 226 -6.78 0.90 -0.51
C ALA A 226 -6.56 0.98 -2.04
N THR A 227 -6.89 2.13 -2.62
CA THR A 227 -6.92 2.34 -4.09
C THR A 227 -5.87 3.34 -4.61
N THR A 228 -4.84 3.62 -3.82
CA THR A 228 -3.77 4.55 -4.18
C THR A 228 -2.42 3.82 -4.30
N THR A 229 -1.38 4.54 -4.69
CA THR A 229 -0.01 4.02 -4.76
C THR A 229 0.58 3.66 -3.40
N THR A 230 -0.02 4.11 -2.29
CA THR A 230 0.43 3.85 -0.93
C THR A 230 -0.69 3.24 -0.10
N PHE A 231 -0.47 2.05 0.45
CA PHE A 231 -1.36 1.48 1.46
C PHE A 231 -0.74 1.67 2.83
N SER A 232 -1.50 2.27 3.75
CA SER A 232 -1.09 2.46 5.14
C SER A 232 -2.10 1.83 6.08
N GLN A 233 -1.61 1.27 7.18
CA GLN A 233 -2.43 0.70 8.23
C GLN A 233 -1.90 1.15 9.58
N THR A 234 -2.81 1.44 10.51
CA THR A 234 -2.52 1.75 11.91
C THR A 234 -3.18 0.71 12.81
N ASN A 235 -2.75 0.64 14.08
CA ASN A 235 -3.31 -0.27 15.07
C ASN A 235 -3.27 -1.75 14.61
N VAL A 236 -2.15 -2.17 14.02
CA VAL A 236 -2.01 -3.49 13.40
C VAL A 236 -1.93 -4.60 14.47
N PRO A 237 -2.87 -5.55 14.53
CA PRO A 237 -2.84 -6.61 15.55
C PRO A 237 -1.77 -7.67 15.23
N ALA A 238 -1.24 -8.32 16.27
CA ALA A 238 -0.25 -9.40 16.13
C ALA A 238 -0.76 -10.59 15.27
N THR A 239 -2.08 -10.78 15.18
CA THR A 239 -2.70 -11.83 14.34
C THR A 239 -2.47 -11.63 12.85
N GLN A 240 -2.04 -10.45 12.40
CA GLN A 240 -1.66 -10.19 11.00
C GLN A 240 -0.18 -10.47 10.70
N ASN A 241 0.59 -10.94 11.69
CA ASN A 241 1.97 -11.34 11.46
C ASN A 241 2.06 -12.41 10.36
N GLY A 242 2.90 -12.20 9.36
CA GLY A 242 3.07 -13.08 8.20
C GLY A 242 2.08 -12.85 7.05
N TYR A 243 1.13 -11.91 7.18
CA TYR A 243 0.26 -11.55 6.07
C TYR A 243 1.09 -11.02 4.89
N LEU A 244 0.73 -11.41 3.68
CA LEU A 244 1.32 -10.89 2.45
C LEU A 244 0.43 -9.79 1.87
N PHE A 245 1.04 -8.75 1.34
CA PHE A 245 0.37 -7.69 0.61
C PHE A 245 0.91 -7.60 -0.81
N ARG A 246 0.06 -7.23 -1.76
CA ARG A 246 0.46 -6.88 -3.13
C ARG A 246 -0.48 -5.81 -3.68
N ALA A 247 0.01 -5.01 -4.62
CA ALA A 247 -0.82 -4.07 -5.36
C ALA A 247 -1.25 -4.69 -6.69
N ALA A 248 -2.55 -4.67 -6.99
CA ALA A 248 -3.07 -4.87 -8.33
C ALA A 248 -3.09 -3.51 -9.04
N VAL A 249 -2.34 -3.40 -10.14
CA VAL A 249 -2.26 -2.18 -10.96
C VAL A 249 -2.97 -2.46 -12.28
N THR A 250 -3.98 -1.66 -12.62
CA THR A 250 -4.88 -1.94 -13.72
C THR A 250 -4.97 -0.78 -14.69
N THR A 251 -5.04 -1.09 -15.99
CA THR A 251 -5.60 -0.21 -17.03
C THR A 251 -6.75 -0.93 -17.72
N SER A 252 -7.42 -0.28 -18.67
CA SER A 252 -8.39 -0.96 -19.55
C SER A 252 -7.78 -2.13 -20.34
N CYS A 253 -6.44 -2.20 -20.42
CA CYS A 253 -5.70 -3.24 -21.15
C CYS A 253 -5.22 -4.39 -20.28
N GLY A 254 -5.61 -4.42 -19.01
CA GLY A 254 -5.35 -5.54 -18.11
C GLY A 254 -4.76 -5.11 -16.77
N THR A 255 -4.54 -6.13 -15.94
CA THR A 255 -4.05 -5.98 -14.57
C THR A 255 -2.72 -6.70 -14.43
N ILE A 256 -1.74 -6.04 -13.81
CA ILE A 256 -0.51 -6.66 -13.32
C ILE A 256 -0.47 -6.57 -11.80
N TYR A 257 0.36 -7.41 -11.17
CA TYR A 257 0.51 -7.43 -9.72
C TYR A 257 1.95 -7.11 -9.33
N SER A 258 2.12 -6.35 -8.25
CA SER A 258 3.43 -6.19 -7.61
C SER A 258 3.94 -7.52 -7.07
N THR A 259 5.23 -7.57 -6.77
CA THR A 259 5.74 -8.63 -5.89
C THR A 259 5.04 -8.56 -4.54
N ASN A 260 5.00 -9.71 -3.87
CA ASN A 260 4.41 -9.84 -2.55
C ASN A 260 5.37 -9.25 -1.51
N VAL A 261 4.83 -8.53 -0.53
CA VAL A 261 5.56 -8.05 0.64
C VAL A 261 4.98 -8.66 1.90
N ALA A 262 5.83 -9.18 2.79
CA ALA A 262 5.41 -9.75 4.06
C ALA A 262 5.36 -8.68 5.16
N LEU A 263 4.33 -8.73 5.98
CA LEU A 263 4.20 -7.94 7.19
C LEU A 263 4.72 -8.73 8.39
N THR A 264 5.66 -8.14 9.14
CA THR A 264 6.16 -8.71 10.39
C THR A 264 5.65 -7.88 11.57
N VAL A 265 4.86 -8.50 12.45
CA VAL A 265 4.29 -7.89 13.66
C VAL A 265 4.80 -8.65 14.88
N ASN A 266 5.56 -7.96 15.73
CA ASN A 266 6.12 -8.50 16.96
C ASN A 266 5.23 -8.15 18.15
N THR A 267 5.06 -9.07 19.09
CA THR A 267 4.27 -8.86 20.31
C THR A 267 5.10 -8.22 21.42
N TYR A 268 4.44 -7.46 22.29
CA TYR A 268 5.06 -6.99 23.52
C TYR A 268 5.29 -8.16 24.49
N PRO A 269 6.45 -8.25 25.17
CA PRO A 269 6.66 -9.23 26.22
C PRO A 269 5.62 -9.10 27.35
N ASN A 270 4.88 -10.16 27.63
CA ASN A 270 3.96 -10.18 28.77
C ASN A 270 4.73 -10.49 30.08
N ILE A 271 5.04 -9.46 30.87
CA ILE A 271 5.70 -9.62 32.17
C ILE A 271 4.67 -10.13 33.19
N THR A 272 4.77 -11.41 33.53
CA THR A 272 3.81 -12.12 34.42
C THR A 272 4.27 -12.17 35.86
N SER A 273 5.57 -12.05 36.12
CA SER A 273 6.11 -12.02 37.47
C SER A 273 7.32 -11.08 37.56
N PHE A 274 7.49 -10.48 38.73
CA PHE A 274 8.65 -9.68 39.11
C PHE A 274 8.85 -9.86 40.62
N ASN A 275 9.85 -10.67 40.97
CA ASN A 275 10.31 -10.91 42.33
C ASN A 275 11.67 -10.23 42.57
N PRO A 276 11.95 -9.81 43.80
CA PRO A 276 11.15 -9.96 45.02
C PRO A 276 10.44 -8.67 45.42
N VAL A 277 9.35 -8.82 46.18
CA VAL A 277 8.49 -7.72 46.65
C VAL A 277 8.45 -7.60 48.18
N SER A 278 9.42 -8.19 48.87
CA SER A 278 9.56 -8.05 50.32
C SER A 278 10.51 -6.91 50.65
N ASP A 279 10.14 -6.12 51.66
CA ASP A 279 11.01 -5.13 52.25
C ASP A 279 12.21 -5.81 52.92
N VAL A 280 13.33 -5.10 52.95
CA VAL A 280 14.61 -5.64 53.40
C VAL A 280 15.30 -4.68 54.33
N CYS A 281 16.13 -5.22 55.20
CA CYS A 281 16.98 -4.44 56.09
C CYS A 281 18.22 -3.95 55.34
N LEU A 282 18.73 -2.77 55.70
CA LEU A 282 20.02 -2.26 55.18
C LEU A 282 21.18 -3.27 55.38
N SER A 283 21.09 -4.12 56.42
CA SER A 283 22.05 -5.17 56.77
C SER A 283 21.85 -6.50 56.06
N ASP A 284 20.75 -6.68 55.31
CA ASP A 284 20.45 -7.94 54.63
C ASP A 284 21.48 -8.26 53.54
N ARG A 285 21.65 -9.56 53.28
CA ARG A 285 22.50 -10.03 52.18
C ARG A 285 21.90 -9.59 50.84
N PRO A 286 22.72 -9.38 49.79
CA PRO A 286 22.21 -9.11 48.46
C PRO A 286 21.22 -10.17 48.01
N LEU A 287 20.14 -9.72 47.38
CA LEU A 287 18.99 -10.50 47.00
C LEU A 287 18.94 -10.66 45.47
N THR A 288 18.68 -11.87 44.99
CA THR A 288 18.56 -12.14 43.56
C THR A 288 17.18 -11.74 43.05
N LEU A 289 17.16 -10.85 42.06
CA LEU A 289 16.00 -10.44 41.30
C LEU A 289 15.66 -11.49 40.24
N SER A 290 14.37 -11.76 40.05
CA SER A 290 13.88 -12.63 38.99
C SER A 290 12.56 -12.11 38.43
N ALA A 291 12.36 -12.29 37.13
CA ALA A 291 11.16 -11.89 36.44
C ALA A 291 10.86 -12.88 35.31
N ALA A 292 9.59 -12.95 34.92
CA ALA A 292 9.13 -13.81 33.83
C ALA A 292 8.46 -12.95 32.76
N PRO A 293 8.85 -13.05 31.47
CA PRO A 293 9.88 -13.95 30.91
C PRO A 293 11.29 -13.57 31.37
N ALA A 294 12.22 -14.53 31.43
CA ALA A 294 13.62 -14.28 31.79
C ALA A 294 14.41 -13.64 30.62
N GLY A 295 15.58 -13.06 30.91
CA GLY A 295 16.49 -12.49 29.90
C GLY A 295 16.37 -10.98 29.66
N GLY A 296 15.46 -10.30 30.36
CA GLY A 296 15.42 -8.84 30.42
C GLY A 296 16.45 -8.25 31.38
N THR A 297 16.42 -6.93 31.53
CA THR A 297 17.38 -6.17 32.33
C THR A 297 16.72 -5.54 33.55
N PHE A 298 17.32 -5.71 34.73
CA PHE A 298 16.95 -4.96 35.93
C PHE A 298 17.76 -3.66 36.03
N SER A 299 17.12 -2.61 36.52
CA SER A 299 17.74 -1.31 36.79
C SER A 299 17.15 -0.66 38.04
N GLY A 300 17.90 0.22 38.67
CA GLY A 300 17.52 0.88 39.92
C GLY A 300 18.71 1.03 40.87
N SER A 301 18.55 1.84 41.92
CA SER A 301 19.61 2.02 42.93
C SER A 301 19.91 0.72 43.66
N GLY A 302 21.19 0.37 43.78
CA GLY A 302 21.63 -0.88 44.41
C GLY A 302 21.44 -2.13 43.56
N VAL A 303 21.04 -2.00 42.28
CA VAL A 303 20.94 -3.12 41.34
C VAL A 303 22.25 -3.28 40.55
N SER A 304 22.77 -4.49 40.49
CA SER A 304 23.86 -4.88 39.60
C SER A 304 23.56 -6.24 38.99
N GLY A 305 23.42 -6.30 37.66
CA GLY A 305 22.94 -7.50 36.96
C GLY A 305 21.54 -7.91 37.46
N THR A 306 21.44 -9.13 37.98
CA THR A 306 20.20 -9.66 38.59
C THR A 306 20.25 -9.60 40.12
N THR A 307 21.09 -8.76 40.72
CA THR A 307 21.26 -8.70 42.19
C THR A 307 20.90 -7.31 42.71
N PHE A 308 20.06 -7.26 43.74
CA PHE A 308 19.78 -6.05 44.52
C PHE A 308 20.53 -6.10 45.85
N ASN A 309 21.36 -5.10 46.13
CA ASN A 309 22.12 -4.97 47.37
C ASN A 309 21.59 -3.79 48.22
N PRO A 310 20.90 -4.07 49.34
CA PRO A 310 20.28 -3.04 50.19
C PRO A 310 21.29 -1.98 50.67
N ARG A 311 22.50 -2.40 51.03
CA ARG A 311 23.56 -1.49 51.51
C ARG A 311 23.94 -0.44 50.49
N THR A 312 24.08 -0.84 49.23
CA THR A 312 24.41 0.08 48.13
C THR A 312 23.21 0.88 47.65
N ALA A 313 21.98 0.36 47.85
CA ALA A 313 20.76 1.08 47.53
C ALA A 313 20.51 2.25 48.50
N GLY A 314 20.94 2.11 49.76
CA GLY A 314 20.70 3.05 50.86
C GLY A 314 19.29 2.95 51.43
N LEU A 315 18.99 3.70 52.50
CA LEU A 315 17.69 3.68 53.15
C LEU A 315 16.56 4.25 52.27
N GLY A 316 15.32 3.86 52.58
CA GLY A 316 14.09 4.35 51.96
C GLY A 316 13.60 3.51 50.79
N ALA A 317 12.54 3.98 50.13
CA ALA A 317 11.92 3.30 49.01
C ALA A 317 12.83 3.28 47.76
N LYS A 318 13.01 2.09 47.17
CA LYS A 318 13.81 1.87 45.96
C LYS A 318 12.92 1.31 44.85
N THR A 319 12.73 2.09 43.79
CA THR A 319 12.05 1.63 42.58
C THR A 319 13.02 0.83 41.73
N ILE A 320 12.70 -0.43 41.53
CA ILE A 320 13.40 -1.36 40.66
C ILE A 320 12.57 -1.54 39.40
N THR A 321 13.19 -1.38 38.24
CA THR A 321 12.55 -1.51 36.94
C THR A 321 13.10 -2.74 36.23
N TYR A 322 12.21 -3.61 35.77
CA TYR A 322 12.52 -4.70 34.86
C TYR A 322 12.05 -4.34 33.45
N THR A 323 12.95 -4.43 32.47
CA THR A 323 12.65 -4.22 31.05
C THR A 323 12.87 -5.51 30.28
N ALA A 324 11.80 -6.02 29.66
CA ALA A 324 11.86 -7.15 28.73
C ALA A 324 11.75 -6.64 27.30
N SER A 325 12.42 -7.30 26.35
CA SER A 325 12.31 -6.99 24.92
C SER A 325 12.08 -8.24 24.08
N ASN A 326 11.22 -8.15 23.08
CA ASN A 326 11.03 -9.14 22.04
C ASN A 326 11.11 -8.44 20.67
N ALA A 327 12.17 -8.74 19.90
CA ALA A 327 12.39 -8.19 18.56
C ALA A 327 12.16 -6.66 18.46
N GLY A 328 12.67 -5.92 19.45
CA GLY A 328 12.56 -4.46 19.55
C GLY A 328 11.36 -3.94 20.35
N CYS A 329 10.32 -4.75 20.57
CA CYS A 329 9.15 -4.36 21.37
C CYS A 329 9.46 -4.52 22.86
N GLN A 330 9.34 -3.45 23.62
CA GLN A 330 9.73 -3.41 25.02
C GLN A 330 8.52 -3.27 25.95
N SER A 331 8.58 -4.00 27.05
CA SER A 331 7.64 -3.85 28.16
C SER A 331 8.41 -3.67 29.45
N THR A 332 7.88 -2.83 30.33
CA THR A 332 8.50 -2.56 31.62
C THR A 332 7.55 -2.90 32.75
N ALA A 333 8.11 -3.39 33.84
CA ALA A 333 7.40 -3.54 35.11
C ALA A 333 8.25 -2.90 36.20
N THR A 334 7.61 -2.25 37.16
CA THR A 334 8.30 -1.64 38.31
C THR A 334 7.85 -2.27 39.61
N ARG A 335 8.76 -2.35 40.57
CA ARG A 335 8.49 -2.73 41.94
C ARG A 335 9.23 -1.81 42.89
N THR A 336 8.60 -1.52 44.01
CA THR A 336 9.23 -0.75 45.10
C THR A 336 9.64 -1.71 46.18
N ILE A 337 10.90 -1.66 46.59
CA ILE A 337 11.44 -2.35 47.77
C ILE A 337 11.75 -1.27 48.82
N ILE A 338 11.22 -1.38 50.03
CA ILE A 338 11.61 -0.49 51.12
C ILE A 338 12.87 -1.06 51.76
N VAL A 339 13.93 -0.25 51.79
CA VAL A 339 15.14 -0.55 52.55
C VAL A 339 15.04 0.16 53.88
N ASP A 340 14.67 -0.59 54.91
CA ASP A 340 14.51 -0.05 56.24
C ASP A 340 15.77 -0.20 57.08
N GLN A 341 15.90 0.72 58.04
CA GLN A 341 16.75 0.47 59.18
C GLN A 341 15.97 -0.42 60.14
N CYS A 342 15.97 -1.72 59.86
CA CYS A 342 15.43 -2.70 60.80
C CYS A 342 16.15 -2.53 62.13
N ALA A 343 15.38 -2.54 63.21
CA ALA A 343 15.90 -2.47 64.56
C ALA A 343 16.63 -3.77 64.93
N GLU A 344 17.77 -4.03 64.31
CA GLU A 344 18.86 -4.70 65.00
C GLU A 344 19.25 -3.78 66.14
N ARG A 345 19.16 -4.26 67.39
CA ARG A 345 19.65 -3.53 68.57
C ARG A 345 21.16 -3.36 68.42
N GLN A 346 21.57 -2.31 67.73
CA GLN A 346 22.97 -2.00 67.53
C GLN A 346 23.59 -1.78 68.91
N ILE A 347 24.67 -2.50 69.19
CA ILE A 347 25.56 -2.19 70.30
C ILE A 347 26.61 -1.24 69.74
N PRO A 348 26.52 0.08 70.00
CA PRO A 348 27.68 0.93 69.80
C PRO A 348 28.76 0.49 70.79
N LEU A 349 29.81 -0.18 70.30
CA LEU A 349 31.10 -0.12 70.99
C LEU A 349 31.67 1.29 70.74
N PRO A 350 32.64 1.78 71.54
CA PRO A 350 33.34 3.00 71.20
C PRO A 350 33.83 2.95 69.74
N ASN A 351 33.59 4.05 69.03
CA ASN A 351 33.65 4.23 67.58
C ASN A 351 34.80 3.48 66.86
N PRO A 352 34.58 2.86 65.67
CA PRO A 352 33.32 2.38 65.06
C PRO A 352 33.16 0.84 65.06
N ALA A 353 33.28 0.17 66.22
CA ALA A 353 33.00 -1.27 66.30
C ALA A 353 31.56 -1.58 66.76
N SER A 354 30.92 -2.61 66.21
CA SER A 354 29.69 -3.16 66.77
C SER A 354 29.67 -4.69 66.66
N LEU A 355 28.99 -5.34 67.59
CA LEU A 355 28.71 -6.78 67.58
C LEU A 355 27.20 -6.96 67.76
N THR A 356 26.59 -7.97 67.14
CA THR A 356 25.15 -8.24 67.26
C THR A 356 24.92 -9.68 67.73
N LEU A 357 24.02 -9.88 68.69
CA LEU A 357 23.64 -11.20 69.20
C LEU A 357 22.27 -11.60 68.64
N TYR A 358 22.16 -12.80 68.04
CA TYR A 358 20.89 -13.27 67.45
C TYR A 358 20.78 -14.81 67.34
N PRO A 359 19.62 -15.43 67.58
CA PRO A 359 18.46 -14.85 68.26
C PRO A 359 18.77 -14.61 69.75
N ASN A 360 18.09 -13.64 70.34
CA ASN A 360 18.08 -13.41 71.77
C ASN A 360 16.70 -12.85 72.14
N PRO A 361 15.83 -13.60 72.86
CA PRO A 361 16.08 -14.87 73.54
C PRO A 361 16.44 -16.06 72.62
N ASN A 362 17.10 -17.10 73.14
CA ASN A 362 17.47 -18.32 72.41
C ASN A 362 17.34 -19.61 73.24
N THR A 363 17.46 -20.77 72.60
CA THR A 363 17.44 -22.10 73.24
C THR A 363 18.82 -22.58 73.72
N GLY A 364 19.78 -21.66 73.83
CA GLY A 364 21.20 -21.93 74.04
C GLY A 364 22.01 -21.89 72.73
N LEU A 365 21.38 -21.84 71.55
CA LEU A 365 22.04 -21.63 70.26
C LEU A 365 21.84 -20.20 69.77
N PHE A 366 22.92 -19.46 69.57
CA PHE A 366 22.88 -18.10 69.04
C PHE A 366 24.14 -17.74 68.26
N GLY A 367 24.04 -16.81 67.32
CA GLY A 367 25.14 -16.21 66.59
C GLY A 367 25.56 -14.88 67.18
N VAL A 368 26.88 -14.66 67.21
CA VAL A 368 27.50 -13.34 67.38
C VAL A 368 27.92 -12.86 66.00
N ARG A 369 27.26 -11.83 65.47
CA ARG A 369 27.69 -11.14 64.24
C ARG A 369 28.73 -10.09 64.56
N VAL A 370 29.85 -10.16 63.87
CA VAL A 370 30.91 -9.16 63.89
C VAL A 370 30.55 -8.06 62.92
N ASN A 371 30.27 -6.85 63.39
CA ASN A 371 29.93 -5.69 62.56
C ASN A 371 31.05 -4.64 62.66
N THR A 372 32.30 -5.11 62.66
CA THR A 372 33.51 -4.28 62.68
C THR A 372 34.66 -4.99 61.96
N ASP A 373 35.56 -4.20 61.39
CA ASP A 373 36.84 -4.60 60.80
C ASP A 373 38.04 -4.08 61.62
N LEU A 374 37.79 -3.38 62.73
CA LEU A 374 38.83 -2.75 63.55
C LEU A 374 39.66 -3.73 64.37
N TYR A 375 39.10 -4.91 64.64
CA TYR A 375 39.67 -5.89 65.56
C TYR A 375 39.85 -7.21 64.83
N THR A 376 40.96 -7.90 65.08
CA THR A 376 41.24 -9.19 64.45
C THR A 376 41.02 -10.37 65.40
N ARG A 377 40.93 -10.10 66.70
CA ARG A 377 40.51 -11.06 67.72
C ARG A 377 39.65 -10.42 68.81
N PHE A 378 38.77 -11.19 69.41
CA PHE A 378 38.08 -10.82 70.65
C PHE A 378 37.74 -12.07 71.47
N SER A 379 37.62 -11.90 72.78
CA SER A 379 37.11 -12.94 73.68
C SER A 379 35.70 -12.61 74.15
N VAL A 380 34.85 -13.61 74.22
CA VAL A 380 33.48 -13.52 74.77
C VAL A 380 33.45 -14.28 76.08
N LYS A 381 33.32 -13.55 77.18
CA LYS A 381 33.20 -14.11 78.53
C LYS A 381 31.73 -14.13 78.93
N VAL A 382 31.20 -15.29 79.26
CA VAL A 382 29.79 -15.46 79.60
C VAL A 382 29.67 -15.67 81.10
N TYR A 383 28.88 -14.82 81.74
CA TYR A 383 28.61 -14.84 83.17
C TYR A 383 27.15 -15.23 83.41
N ASN A 384 26.87 -15.94 84.50
CA ASN A 384 25.50 -16.11 84.97
C ASN A 384 25.01 -14.86 85.72
N ASN A 385 23.74 -14.82 86.10
CA ASN A 385 23.15 -13.71 86.88
C ASN A 385 23.76 -13.53 88.29
N LEU A 386 24.55 -14.49 88.79
CA LEU A 386 25.30 -14.37 90.04
C LEU A 386 26.72 -13.80 89.83
N GLY A 387 27.07 -13.43 88.58
CA GLY A 387 28.39 -12.90 88.23
C GLY A 387 29.50 -13.97 88.13
N GLN A 388 29.15 -15.26 88.16
CA GLN A 388 30.13 -16.34 87.99
C GLN A 388 30.45 -16.53 86.51
N LEU A 389 31.74 -16.59 86.17
CA LEU A 389 32.21 -16.88 84.82
C LEU A 389 31.87 -18.34 84.46
N ILE A 390 31.06 -18.52 83.42
CA ILE A 390 30.59 -19.81 82.94
C ILE A 390 31.47 -20.32 81.79
N ARG A 391 31.81 -19.43 80.85
CA ARG A 391 32.58 -19.82 79.66
C ARG A 391 33.35 -18.63 79.09
N THR A 392 34.52 -18.90 78.50
CA THR A 392 35.23 -17.96 77.63
C THR A 392 35.34 -18.56 76.24
N VAL A 393 35.03 -17.77 75.21
CA VAL A 393 35.19 -18.16 73.81
C VAL A 393 36.11 -17.16 73.14
N GLU A 394 37.26 -17.66 72.68
CA GLU A 394 38.20 -16.88 71.88
C GLU A 394 37.82 -16.92 70.42
N ILE A 395 37.75 -15.76 69.79
CA ILE A 395 37.39 -15.62 68.39
C ILE A 395 38.53 -14.89 67.69
N ASN A 396 39.27 -15.64 66.87
CA ASN A 396 40.44 -15.16 66.13
C ASN A 396 40.11 -14.98 64.65
N ASN A 397 40.90 -14.16 63.96
CA ASN A 397 40.80 -13.87 62.53
C ASN A 397 39.42 -13.34 62.12
N VAL A 398 38.88 -12.40 62.89
CA VAL A 398 37.53 -11.91 62.68
C VAL A 398 37.46 -10.90 61.56
N TYR A 399 36.34 -10.89 60.83
CA TYR A 399 36.10 -9.99 59.71
C TYR A 399 34.66 -9.46 59.73
N TYR A 400 34.45 -8.30 59.12
CA TYR A 400 33.13 -7.67 59.07
C TYR A 400 32.10 -8.61 58.42
N GLY A 401 30.97 -8.79 59.10
CA GLY A 401 29.87 -9.66 58.70
C GLY A 401 30.03 -11.13 59.11
N GLN A 402 31.15 -11.52 59.72
CA GLN A 402 31.34 -12.88 60.24
C GLN A 402 30.28 -13.18 61.30
N VAL A 403 29.72 -14.39 61.26
CA VAL A 403 28.81 -14.89 62.29
C VAL A 403 29.49 -16.03 63.00
N VAL A 404 29.68 -15.89 64.30
CA VAL A 404 30.23 -16.93 65.16
C VAL A 404 29.09 -17.57 65.90
N ASN A 405 28.79 -18.83 65.56
CA ASN A 405 27.76 -19.59 66.23
C ASN A 405 28.27 -20.07 67.59
N MET A 406 27.46 -19.82 68.60
CA MET A 406 27.72 -20.13 70.00
C MET A 406 26.71 -21.18 70.43
N ASP A 407 27.25 -22.34 70.86
CA ASP A 407 26.48 -23.40 71.48
C ASP A 407 26.66 -23.37 73.00
N MET A 408 25.54 -23.12 73.66
CA MET A 408 25.36 -23.07 75.10
C MET A 408 24.08 -23.81 75.50
N THR A 409 23.64 -24.78 74.71
CA THR A 409 22.45 -25.62 74.97
C THR A 409 22.48 -26.33 76.32
N GLN A 410 23.68 -26.56 76.86
CA GLN A 410 23.90 -27.16 78.18
C GLN A 410 23.59 -26.20 79.35
N LEU A 411 23.37 -24.91 79.09
CA LEU A 411 23.03 -23.95 80.13
C LEU A 411 21.56 -24.08 80.56
N PRO A 412 21.24 -23.92 81.86
CA PRO A 412 19.87 -23.77 82.32
C PRO A 412 19.19 -22.54 81.71
N ALA A 413 17.86 -22.57 81.62
CA ALA A 413 17.10 -21.37 81.27
C ALA A 413 17.38 -20.24 82.28
N GLY A 414 17.57 -19.02 81.78
CA GLY A 414 17.94 -17.88 82.59
C GLY A 414 18.57 -16.75 81.78
N THR A 415 18.86 -15.65 82.46
CA THR A 415 19.63 -14.55 81.87
C THR A 415 21.12 -14.77 82.13
N TYR A 416 21.92 -14.46 81.14
CA TYR A 416 23.38 -14.52 81.15
C TYR A 416 23.93 -13.19 80.67
N HIS A 417 25.13 -12.83 81.11
CA HIS A 417 25.80 -11.59 80.73
C HIS A 417 27.05 -11.92 79.93
N LEU A 418 27.08 -11.53 78.66
CA LEU A 418 28.21 -11.70 77.77
C LEU A 418 29.06 -10.43 77.81
N LEU A 419 30.26 -10.53 78.37
CA LEU A 419 31.29 -9.52 78.33
C LEU A 419 32.19 -9.78 77.12
N PHE A 420 32.16 -8.87 76.15
CA PHE A 420 33.10 -8.86 75.04
C PHE A 420 34.35 -8.11 75.48
N VAL A 421 35.51 -8.72 75.32
CA VAL A 421 36.81 -8.12 75.68
C VAL A 421 37.71 -8.15 74.45
N ASN A 422 38.27 -6.99 74.12
CA ASN A 422 39.37 -6.90 73.18
C ASN A 422 40.68 -6.70 73.96
N ASP A 423 41.59 -7.66 73.83
CA ASP A 423 42.91 -7.64 74.47
C ASP A 423 44.00 -6.99 73.57
N GLU A 424 43.66 -6.49 72.38
CA GLU A 424 44.60 -5.88 71.42
C GLU A 424 44.89 -4.38 71.68
N GLN A 425 44.10 -3.69 72.51
CA GLN A 425 44.33 -2.27 72.85
C GLN A 425 44.40 -2.06 74.37
N SER A 426 45.28 -1.15 74.81
CA SER A 426 45.37 -0.72 76.21
C SER A 426 44.85 0.72 76.36
N PRO A 427 43.85 0.99 77.23
CA PRO A 427 43.17 0.02 78.09
C PRO A 427 42.21 -0.89 77.30
N ALA A 428 42.08 -2.14 77.75
CA ALA A 428 41.17 -3.12 77.15
C ALA A 428 39.73 -2.59 77.17
N VAL A 429 39.09 -2.55 76.01
CA VAL A 429 37.71 -2.11 75.88
C VAL A 429 36.81 -3.31 76.12
N SER A 430 35.88 -3.19 77.06
CA SER A 430 34.89 -4.23 77.33
C SER A 430 33.45 -3.73 77.42
N ARG A 431 32.51 -4.59 77.02
CA ARG A 431 31.06 -4.32 77.04
C ARG A 431 30.25 -5.56 77.38
N THR A 432 29.26 -5.39 78.24
CA THR A 432 28.40 -6.48 78.72
C THR A 432 27.02 -6.42 78.06
N ILE A 433 26.52 -7.56 77.58
CA ILE A 433 25.16 -7.70 77.02
C ILE A 433 24.43 -8.85 77.70
N SER A 434 23.15 -8.64 78.01
CA SER A 434 22.29 -9.70 78.53
C SER A 434 21.77 -10.60 77.40
N MET A 435 21.98 -11.90 77.53
CA MET A 435 21.41 -12.97 76.74
C MET A 435 20.37 -13.71 77.57
N VAL A 436 19.21 -13.99 77.00
CA VAL A 436 18.17 -14.79 77.63
C VAL A 436 18.16 -16.18 76.98
N VAL A 437 18.43 -17.21 77.77
CA VAL A 437 18.26 -18.60 77.39
C VAL A 437 16.91 -19.07 77.91
N TYR A 438 16.04 -19.53 77.02
CA TYR A 438 14.81 -20.24 77.39
C TYR A 438 14.92 -21.70 76.97
N LYS A 439 14.12 -22.57 77.57
CA LYS A 439 14.03 -23.98 77.19
C LYS A 439 12.64 -24.28 76.70
#